data_AF-A0A0G0L8J5-F1
#
_entry.id   AF-A0A0G0L8J5-F1
#
_cell.length_a   1.000
_cell.length_b   1.000
_cell.length_c   1.000
_cell.angle_alpha   90.00
_cell.angle_beta   90.00
_cell.angle_gamma   90.00
#
_symmetry.space_group_name_H-M   'P 1'
#
loop_
_entity.id
_entity.type
_entity.pdbx_description
1 polymer ?
#
loop_
_entity_poly.entity_id
_entity_poly.type
_entity_poly.pdbx_seq_one_letter_code
_entity_poly.pdbx_strand_id
1 'polypeptide(L)'
;MAKKRARISKVSPSDNSGVHTKNLLVATVALLSALLILNVVSLTGFSVNTRSSTVKFIGDDTCTMLGGIILREGTSANYNGQRVSLVSTSDSVIAVDIDGETKGIKSGHDGFIKGVTVRNFAANDNNACLILN
;
A
#
# COMPACT_ATOMS: atom_id res chain seq x y z
N MET A 1 -58.22 56.57 7.21
CA MET A 1 -58.99 55.39 6.78
C MET A 1 -58.21 54.66 5.70
N ALA A 2 -57.69 53.46 6.00
CA ALA A 2 -56.90 52.65 5.07
C ALA A 2 -57.78 51.55 4.45
N LYS A 3 -57.72 51.36 3.13
CA LYS A 3 -58.39 50.24 2.43
C LYS A 3 -57.39 49.52 1.53
N LYS A 4 -56.75 48.50 2.08
CA LYS A 4 -55.84 47.59 1.38
C LYS A 4 -56.69 46.43 0.82
N ARG A 5 -56.73 46.25 -0.51
CA ARG A 5 -57.33 45.07 -1.14
C ARG A 5 -56.24 44.05 -1.46
N ALA A 6 -56.35 42.85 -0.89
CA ALA A 6 -55.53 41.70 -1.24
C ALA A 6 -56.08 41.03 -2.51
N ARG A 7 -55.20 40.55 -3.39
CA ARG A 7 -55.54 39.75 -4.58
C ARG A 7 -55.08 38.32 -4.32
N ILE A 8 -56.01 37.36 -4.35
CA ILE A 8 -55.76 35.93 -4.15
C ILE A 8 -55.45 35.32 -5.51
N SER A 9 -54.30 34.65 -5.65
CA SER A 9 -53.94 33.87 -6.84
C SER A 9 -54.44 32.43 -6.66
N LYS A 10 -55.24 31.92 -7.60
CA LYS A 10 -55.63 30.50 -7.66
C LYS A 10 -54.46 29.67 -8.22
N VAL A 11 -54.10 28.61 -7.52
CA VAL A 11 -53.16 27.58 -7.98
C VAL A 11 -53.96 26.35 -8.42
N SER A 12 -53.79 25.90 -9.66
CA SER A 12 -54.23 24.58 -10.12
C SER A 12 -53.13 23.55 -9.84
N PRO A 13 -53.45 22.33 -9.36
CA PRO A 13 -52.44 21.29 -9.18
C PRO A 13 -52.12 20.61 -10.52
N SER A 14 -50.83 20.52 -10.84
CA SER A 14 -50.30 19.78 -12.00
C SER A 14 -50.01 18.34 -11.62
N ASP A 15 -50.50 17.41 -12.43
CA ASP A 15 -50.22 15.97 -12.41
C ASP A 15 -48.71 15.68 -12.45
N ASN A 16 -48.11 15.30 -11.31
CA ASN A 16 -46.70 14.87 -11.23
C ASN A 16 -46.54 13.41 -10.78
N SER A 17 -47.63 12.67 -10.57
CA SER A 17 -47.62 11.33 -9.96
C SER A 17 -47.06 10.21 -10.87
N GLY A 18 -47.04 10.40 -12.20
CA GLY A 18 -46.59 9.37 -13.15
C GLY A 18 -45.07 9.29 -13.42
N VAL A 19 -44.31 10.33 -13.10
CA VAL A 19 -42.85 10.40 -13.38
C VAL A 19 -42.03 9.84 -12.21
N HIS A 20 -42.51 10.01 -10.98
CA HIS A 20 -41.80 9.55 -9.79
C HIS A 20 -41.71 8.02 -9.65
N THR A 21 -42.74 7.28 -10.11
CA THR A 21 -42.78 5.81 -9.98
C THR A 21 -41.80 5.10 -10.91
N LYS A 22 -41.57 5.63 -12.13
CA LYS A 22 -40.61 5.06 -13.09
C LYS A 22 -39.15 5.25 -12.65
N ASN A 23 -38.82 6.41 -12.08
CA ASN A 23 -37.47 6.68 -11.58
C ASN A 23 -37.12 5.86 -10.33
N LEU A 24 -38.12 5.57 -9.48
CA LEU A 24 -37.93 4.76 -8.28
C LEU A 24 -37.60 3.29 -8.63
N LEU A 25 -38.30 2.73 -9.63
CA LEU A 25 -38.07 1.36 -10.10
C LEU A 25 -36.65 1.17 -10.63
N VAL A 26 -36.16 2.10 -11.45
CA VAL A 26 -34.80 2.03 -12.03
C VAL A 26 -33.73 2.10 -10.93
N ALA A 27 -33.90 2.99 -9.94
CA ALA A 27 -32.97 3.10 -8.81
C ALA A 27 -32.93 1.81 -7.97
N THR A 28 -34.07 1.16 -7.74
CA THR A 28 -34.12 -0.08 -6.95
C THR A 28 -33.44 -1.26 -7.65
N VAL A 29 -33.59 -1.40 -8.97
CA VAL A 29 -32.94 -2.49 -9.73
C VAL A 29 -31.42 -2.32 -9.77
N ALA A 30 -30.93 -1.08 -9.90
CA ALA A 30 -29.50 -0.78 -9.87
C ALA A 30 -28.86 -1.03 -8.48
N LEU A 31 -29.61 -0.76 -7.40
CA LEU A 31 -29.12 -1.03 -6.05
C LEU A 31 -29.03 -2.54 -5.77
N LEU A 32 -30.04 -3.32 -6.19
CA LEU A 32 -30.03 -4.78 -6.01
C LEU A 32 -28.91 -5.46 -6.81
N SER A 33 -28.60 -5.01 -8.03
CA SER A 33 -27.51 -5.58 -8.82
C SER A 33 -26.13 -5.28 -8.22
N ALA A 34 -25.92 -4.11 -7.61
CA ALA A 34 -24.68 -3.79 -6.90
C ALA A 34 -24.47 -4.65 -5.64
N LEU A 35 -25.53 -4.93 -4.88
CA LEU A 35 -25.49 -5.79 -3.68
C LEU A 35 -25.18 -7.26 -4.01
N LEU A 36 -25.56 -7.72 -5.20
CA LEU A 36 -25.30 -9.11 -5.64
C LEU A 36 -23.82 -9.33 -6.00
N ILE A 37 -23.14 -8.31 -6.53
CA ILE A 37 -21.72 -8.37 -6.90
C ILE A 37 -20.82 -8.37 -5.64
N LEU A 38 -21.17 -7.61 -4.61
CA LEU A 38 -20.41 -7.54 -3.35
C LEU A 38 -20.40 -8.87 -2.57
N ASN A 39 -21.45 -9.68 -2.69
CA ASN A 39 -21.52 -10.98 -2.02
C ASN A 39 -20.73 -12.09 -2.72
N VAL A 40 -20.57 -12.03 -4.06
CA VAL A 40 -19.81 -13.05 -4.81
C VAL A 40 -18.30 -12.94 -4.56
N VAL A 41 -17.77 -11.72 -4.45
CA VAL A 41 -16.33 -11.49 -4.20
C VAL A 41 -15.91 -11.95 -2.79
N SER A 42 -16.84 -11.99 -1.84
CA SER A 42 -16.57 -12.40 -0.45
C SER A 42 -16.54 -13.91 -0.24
N LEU A 43 -17.10 -14.71 -1.17
CA LEU A 43 -17.24 -16.17 -1.02
C LEU A 43 -16.08 -16.96 -1.64
N THR A 44 -15.33 -16.39 -2.58
CA THR A 44 -14.08 -16.99 -3.06
C THR A 44 -12.92 -16.57 -2.17
N GLY A 45 -13.01 -16.99 -0.91
CA GLY A 45 -11.94 -16.87 0.07
C GLY A 45 -10.75 -17.73 -0.33
N PHE A 46 -9.73 -17.11 -0.90
CA PHE A 46 -8.38 -17.70 -0.92
C PHE A 46 -7.80 -17.62 0.49
N SER A 47 -8.06 -18.65 1.28
CA SER A 47 -7.38 -18.89 2.55
C SER A 47 -5.98 -19.46 2.27
N VAL A 48 -4.98 -18.59 2.16
CA VAL A 48 -3.58 -19.01 2.26
C VAL A 48 -3.18 -18.87 3.72
N ASN A 49 -3.17 -20.00 4.43
CA ASN A 49 -2.76 -20.07 5.82
C ASN A 49 -1.23 -19.98 5.87
N THR A 50 -0.68 -18.77 5.85
CA THR A 50 0.73 -18.53 6.20
C THR A 50 0.79 -17.77 7.51
N ARG A 51 1.15 -18.49 8.58
CA ARG A 51 1.76 -17.88 9.76
C ARG A 51 3.03 -17.17 9.29
N SER A 52 2.92 -15.89 9.00
CA SER A 52 4.05 -14.99 8.90
C SER A 52 3.89 -13.97 10.02
N SER A 53 4.84 -13.94 10.95
CA SER A 53 4.94 -12.89 11.94
C SER A 53 5.12 -11.57 11.19
N THR A 54 4.04 -10.82 11.04
CA THR A 54 4.01 -9.54 10.31
C THR A 54 4.72 -8.47 11.14
N VAL A 55 6.03 -8.40 10.96
CA VAL A 55 6.70 -7.10 11.00
C VAL A 55 6.50 -6.54 9.60
N LYS A 56 5.48 -5.70 9.41
CA LYS A 56 5.32 -4.96 8.15
C LYS A 56 6.53 -4.03 8.02
N PHE A 57 7.48 -4.40 7.18
CA PHE A 57 8.60 -3.55 6.83
C PHE A 57 8.06 -2.47 5.89
N ILE A 58 8.19 -1.21 6.32
CA ILE A 58 7.90 -0.05 5.47
C ILE A 58 8.99 -0.03 4.40
N GLY A 59 8.78 -0.74 3.29
CA GLY A 59 9.77 -0.89 2.23
C GLY A 59 9.61 -2.09 1.29
N ASP A 60 8.75 -3.07 1.57
CA ASP A 60 8.67 -4.30 0.73
C ASP A 60 8.39 -3.99 -0.75
N ASP A 61 7.42 -3.13 -1.05
CA ASP A 61 7.07 -2.81 -2.44
C ASP A 61 8.20 -2.02 -3.15
N THR A 62 8.79 -1.05 -2.44
CA THR A 62 9.84 -0.19 -3.01
C THR A 62 11.16 -0.94 -3.17
N CYS A 63 11.54 -1.76 -2.20
CA CYS A 63 12.78 -2.52 -2.24
C CYS A 63 12.72 -3.60 -3.33
N THR A 64 11.58 -4.29 -3.44
CA THR A 64 11.34 -5.27 -4.52
C THR A 64 11.34 -4.60 -5.90
N MET A 65 10.69 -3.44 -6.06
CA MET A 65 10.64 -2.71 -7.32
C MET A 65 12.04 -2.29 -7.83
N LEU A 66 12.99 -2.07 -6.94
CA LEU A 66 14.36 -1.67 -7.26
C LEU A 66 15.34 -2.85 -7.35
N GLY A 67 14.85 -4.09 -7.21
CA GLY A 67 15.68 -5.29 -7.23
C GLY A 67 16.56 -5.44 -5.98
N GLY A 68 16.16 -4.84 -4.87
CA GLY A 68 16.87 -4.92 -3.60
C GLY A 68 16.38 -6.04 -2.68
N ILE A 69 17.15 -6.31 -1.64
CA ILE A 69 16.80 -7.17 -0.51
C ILE A 69 16.67 -6.32 0.75
N ILE A 70 15.67 -6.60 1.57
CA ILE A 70 15.55 -6.01 2.90
C ILE A 70 16.27 -6.91 3.89
N LEU A 71 17.26 -6.36 4.59
CA LEU A 71 17.91 -7.00 5.72
C LEU A 71 17.60 -6.22 6.99
N ARG A 72 17.41 -6.96 8.07
CA ARG A 72 17.33 -6.41 9.42
C ARG A 72 18.68 -6.52 10.10
N GLU A 73 19.00 -5.56 10.96
CA GLU A 73 20.22 -5.61 11.76
C GLU A 73 20.29 -6.93 12.55
N GLY A 74 21.46 -7.57 12.52
CA GLY A 74 21.71 -8.88 13.12
C GLY A 74 21.18 -10.07 12.31
N THR A 75 20.52 -9.84 11.17
CA THR A 75 20.04 -10.93 10.29
C THR A 75 20.94 -11.12 9.08
N SER A 76 20.91 -12.34 8.54
CA SER A 76 21.67 -12.71 7.36
C SER A 76 20.78 -13.32 6.28
N ALA A 77 21.11 -13.05 5.01
CA ALA A 77 20.59 -13.76 3.85
C ALA A 77 21.74 -14.43 3.09
N ASN A 78 21.38 -15.39 2.24
CA ASN A 78 22.31 -15.98 1.28
C ASN A 78 22.16 -15.26 -0.07
N TYR A 79 23.26 -14.74 -0.61
CA TYR A 79 23.34 -14.18 -1.95
C TYR A 79 24.44 -14.92 -2.73
N ASN A 80 24.06 -15.66 -3.78
CA ASN A 80 24.98 -16.41 -4.65
C ASN A 80 25.98 -17.31 -3.89
N GLY A 81 25.55 -17.91 -2.77
CA GLY A 81 26.38 -18.78 -1.93
C GLY A 81 27.15 -18.06 -0.83
N GLN A 82 27.13 -16.73 -0.80
CA GLN A 82 27.76 -15.90 0.24
C GLN A 82 26.74 -15.49 1.29
N ARG A 83 27.15 -15.47 2.57
CA ARG A 83 26.32 -14.97 3.67
C ARG A 83 26.46 -13.46 3.74
N VAL A 84 25.39 -12.74 3.42
CA VAL A 84 25.30 -11.29 3.54
C VAL A 84 24.48 -10.95 4.78
N SER A 85 25.02 -10.15 5.68
CA SER A 85 24.33 -9.73 6.90
C SER A 85 24.46 -8.24 7.15
N LEU A 86 23.40 -7.67 7.72
CA LEU A 86 23.40 -6.28 8.15
C LEU A 86 23.85 -6.23 9.61
N VAL A 87 25.00 -5.62 9.86
CA VAL A 87 25.64 -5.60 11.18
C VAL A 87 25.18 -4.41 12.01
N SER A 88 25.06 -3.23 11.38
CA SER A 88 24.58 -2.03 12.05
C SER A 88 23.93 -1.08 11.06
N THR A 89 22.90 -0.37 11.51
CA THR A 89 22.29 0.73 10.76
C THR A 89 22.45 2.08 11.48
N SER A 90 22.70 3.13 10.70
CA SER A 90 22.63 4.52 11.14
C SER A 90 22.03 5.38 10.02
N ASP A 91 21.61 6.60 10.33
CA ASP A 91 20.95 7.52 9.38
C ASP A 91 21.71 7.74 8.08
N SER A 92 23.04 7.61 8.10
CA SER A 92 23.91 7.94 6.97
C SER A 92 24.77 6.78 6.47
N VAL A 93 24.98 5.75 7.29
CA VAL A 93 25.87 4.62 7.00
C VAL A 93 25.26 3.33 7.52
N ILE A 94 25.36 2.27 6.71
CA ILE A 94 25.07 0.90 7.14
C ILE A 94 26.36 0.09 7.17
N ALA A 95 26.49 -0.86 8.08
CA ALA A 95 27.59 -1.82 8.04
C ALA A 95 27.06 -3.16 7.52
N VAL A 96 27.65 -3.65 6.45
CA VAL A 96 27.29 -4.94 5.83
C VAL A 96 28.48 -5.88 5.97
N ASP A 97 28.23 -7.09 6.45
CA ASP A 97 29.18 -8.19 6.50
C ASP A 97 28.87 -9.18 5.39
N ILE A 98 29.88 -9.50 4.57
CA ILE A 98 29.82 -10.54 3.54
C ILE A 98 30.93 -11.55 3.83
N ASP A 99 30.54 -12.77 4.19
CA ASP A 99 31.46 -13.87 4.53
C ASP A 99 32.60 -13.47 5.48
N GLY A 100 32.28 -12.66 6.51
CA GLY A 100 33.23 -12.23 7.54
C GLY A 100 34.02 -10.97 7.22
N GLU A 101 33.80 -10.33 6.06
CA GLU A 101 34.34 -9.01 5.75
C GLU A 101 33.25 -7.95 5.92
N THR A 102 33.46 -7.04 6.87
CA THR A 102 32.51 -5.96 7.18
C THR A 102 32.94 -4.64 6.57
N LYS A 103 32.00 -3.91 5.95
CA LYS A 103 32.24 -2.57 5.41
C LYS A 103 31.06 -1.64 5.64
N GLY A 104 31.38 -0.38 5.93
CA GLY A 104 30.42 0.71 5.98
C GLY A 104 30.04 1.22 4.59
N ILE A 105 28.76 1.24 4.26
CA ILE A 105 28.19 1.74 3.01
C ILE A 105 27.38 3.01 3.32
N LYS A 106 27.80 4.14 2.76
CA LYS A 106 27.04 5.40 2.89
C LYS A 106 25.74 5.32 2.07
N SER A 107 24.69 5.99 2.54
CA SER A 107 23.44 6.08 1.79
C SER A 107 23.68 6.66 0.38
N GLY A 108 23.09 6.03 -0.64
CA GLY A 108 23.24 6.42 -2.04
C GLY A 108 24.61 6.14 -2.66
N HIS A 109 25.51 5.46 -1.95
CA HIS A 109 26.84 5.09 -2.45
C HIS A 109 26.98 3.57 -2.59
N ASP A 110 27.90 3.18 -3.47
CA ASP A 110 28.29 1.80 -3.67
C ASP A 110 29.50 1.47 -2.80
N GLY A 111 29.51 0.27 -2.24
CA GLY A 111 30.72 -0.30 -1.68
C GLY A 111 30.91 -1.74 -2.13
N PHE A 112 32.13 -2.04 -2.51
CA PHE A 112 32.54 -3.37 -2.93
C PHE A 112 33.09 -4.16 -1.73
N ILE A 113 32.59 -5.37 -1.52
CA ILE A 113 32.97 -6.29 -0.43
C ILE A 113 32.99 -7.70 -1.02
N LYS A 114 34.10 -8.45 -0.91
CA LYS A 114 34.18 -9.87 -1.34
C LYS A 114 33.66 -10.21 -2.75
N GLY A 115 33.77 -9.29 -3.71
CA GLY A 115 33.26 -9.54 -5.07
C GLY A 115 31.82 -9.08 -5.31
N VAL A 116 31.12 -8.62 -4.27
CA VAL A 116 29.75 -8.13 -4.33
C VAL A 116 29.74 -6.61 -4.20
N THR A 117 29.02 -5.96 -5.11
CA THR A 117 28.72 -4.53 -5.03
C THR A 117 27.46 -4.34 -4.20
N VAL A 118 27.58 -3.63 -3.10
CA VAL A 118 26.49 -3.31 -2.18
C VAL A 118 26.12 -1.85 -2.32
N ARG A 119 24.87 -1.57 -2.65
CA ARG A 119 24.31 -0.21 -2.66
C ARG A 119 23.26 -0.07 -1.56
N ASN A 120 23.46 0.90 -0.68
CA ASN A 120 22.45 1.29 0.29
C ASN A 120 21.43 2.23 -0.38
N PHE A 121 20.21 1.73 -0.63
CA PHE A 121 19.16 2.55 -1.23
C PHE A 121 18.34 3.30 -0.19
N ALA A 122 17.97 2.62 0.90
CA ALA A 122 17.22 3.20 2.00
C ALA A 122 17.56 2.46 3.29
N ALA A 123 17.64 3.17 4.41
CA ALA A 123 17.83 2.59 5.73
C ALA A 123 16.96 3.31 6.76
N ASN A 124 16.59 2.59 7.81
CA ASN A 124 16.04 3.11 9.05
C ASN A 124 16.81 2.52 10.23
N ASP A 125 16.41 2.84 11.46
CA ASP A 125 17.10 2.49 12.71
C ASP A 125 17.44 1.00 12.87
N ASN A 126 16.78 0.10 12.13
CA ASN A 126 16.99 -1.35 12.29
C ASN A 126 17.03 -2.13 10.98
N ASN A 127 16.76 -1.51 9.84
CA ASN A 127 16.62 -2.21 8.56
C ASN A 127 17.25 -1.41 7.43
N ALA A 128 17.73 -2.12 6.42
CA ALA A 128 18.25 -1.52 5.19
C ALA A 128 17.74 -2.27 3.96
N CYS A 129 17.40 -1.51 2.92
CA CYS A 129 17.16 -2.00 1.57
C CYS A 129 18.47 -1.90 0.78
N LEU A 130 18.99 -3.06 0.41
CA LEU A 130 20.28 -3.21 -0.26
C LEU A 130 20.09 -3.73 -1.67
N ILE A 131 20.78 -3.13 -2.65
CA ILE A 131 20.94 -3.75 -3.96
C ILE A 131 22.30 -4.42 -3.97
N LEU A 132 22.32 -5.72 -4.28
CA LEU A 132 23.51 -6.54 -4.39
C LEU A 132 23.71 -6.91 -5.85
N ASN A 133 24.90 -6.62 -6.39
CA ASN A 133 25.31 -7.04 -7.73
C ASN A 133 26.64 -7.79 -7.65
#